data_AF-A0A972ZRR8-F1
#
_entry.id   AF-A0A972ZRR8-F1
#
_cell.length_a   1.000
_cell.length_b   1.000
_cell.length_c   1.000
_cell.angle_alpha   90.00
_cell.angle_beta   90.00
_cell.angle_gamma   90.00
#
_symmetry.space_group_name_H-M   'P 1'
#
loop_
_entity.id
_entity.type
_entity.pdbx_description
1 polymer ?
#
loop_
_entity_poly.entity_id
_entity_poly.type
_entity_poly.pdbx_seq_one_letter_code
_entity_poly.pdbx_strand_id
1 'polypeptide(L)'
;MRFFKTILTLLIITGPLLLNAQNVTLVNSNLPIVVINTNGATIPDEPKARAHMGIISNSDGKDNNIHGSFEGYDGNIAIEVRGSSSQMFEKKSYGLELRDEAWADMDASLLGMPEEEDWILYGPYMDKSLLRNVVTFTLDATLGHYSPKCRYVELVLNNEYKGLYVLMEKVKRDKNRVNIARLRMEDTEGEELTGGYIFKLDKSTGEG
;
A
#
# COMPACT_ATOMS: atom_id res chain seq x y z
N MET A 1 -62.86 29.19 -38.37
CA MET A 1 -61.46 29.65 -38.30
C MET A 1 -61.07 29.85 -36.85
N ARG A 2 -60.43 28.85 -36.22
CA ARG A 2 -59.64 28.96 -34.96
C ARG A 2 -59.08 27.56 -34.62
N PHE A 3 -57.83 27.33 -35.03
CA PHE A 3 -57.02 26.17 -34.60
C PHE A 3 -56.39 26.51 -33.25
N PHE A 4 -56.78 25.80 -32.19
CA PHE A 4 -56.06 25.83 -30.90
C PHE A 4 -54.92 24.82 -30.96
N LYS A 5 -53.68 25.30 -30.82
CA LYS A 5 -52.48 24.48 -30.64
C LYS A 5 -52.47 23.90 -29.23
N THR A 6 -52.58 22.59 -29.09
CA THR A 6 -52.28 21.90 -27.83
C THR A 6 -50.81 21.48 -27.86
N ILE A 7 -49.94 22.27 -27.22
CA ILE A 7 -48.55 21.91 -26.96
C ILE A 7 -48.54 20.96 -25.76
N LEU A 8 -48.20 19.69 -26.00
CA LEU A 8 -47.94 18.70 -24.95
C LEU A 8 -46.53 18.94 -24.40
N THR A 9 -46.42 19.61 -23.25
CA THR A 9 -45.14 19.77 -22.56
C THR A 9 -44.81 18.47 -21.82
N LEU A 10 -43.86 17.70 -22.35
CA LEU A 10 -43.28 16.54 -21.67
C LEU A 10 -42.39 17.04 -20.52
N LEU A 11 -42.90 16.97 -19.29
CA LEU A 11 -42.11 17.25 -18.08
C LEU A 11 -41.21 16.04 -17.80
N ILE A 12 -39.96 16.08 -18.27
CA ILE A 12 -38.94 15.12 -17.83
C ILE A 12 -38.59 15.49 -16.39
N ILE A 13 -39.16 14.76 -15.43
CA ILE A 13 -38.73 14.82 -14.03
C ILE A 13 -37.33 14.21 -13.96
N THR A 14 -36.31 15.04 -14.12
CA THR A 14 -34.95 14.70 -13.73
C THR A 14 -34.87 14.76 -12.21
N GLY A 15 -35.41 13.75 -11.52
CA GLY A 15 -35.03 13.53 -10.13
C GLY A 15 -33.55 13.15 -10.10
N PRO A 16 -32.77 13.60 -9.10
CA PRO A 16 -31.41 13.11 -8.94
C PRO A 16 -31.50 11.59 -8.76
N LEU A 17 -30.98 10.85 -9.73
CA LEU A 17 -30.77 9.42 -9.60
C LEU A 17 -29.73 9.26 -8.49
N LEU A 18 -30.19 8.95 -7.27
CA LEU A 18 -29.28 8.53 -6.21
C LEU A 18 -28.69 7.19 -6.66
N LEU A 19 -27.53 7.25 -7.31
CA LEU A 19 -26.68 6.07 -7.45
C LEU A 19 -26.31 5.68 -6.01
N ASN A 20 -26.99 4.69 -5.46
CA ASN A 20 -26.42 3.93 -4.36
C ASN A 20 -25.19 3.23 -4.93
N ALA A 21 -24.02 3.81 -4.69
CA ALA A 21 -22.78 3.09 -4.87
C ALA A 21 -22.89 1.81 -4.04
N GLN A 22 -22.79 0.65 -4.68
CA GLN A 22 -22.78 -0.61 -3.96
C GLN A 22 -21.47 -0.65 -3.16
N ASN A 23 -21.56 -0.38 -1.87
CA ASN A 23 -20.42 -0.54 -0.97
C ASN A 23 -20.05 -2.02 -0.95
N VAL A 24 -18.92 -2.35 -1.59
CA VAL A 24 -18.38 -3.69 -1.55
C VAL A 24 -17.86 -3.94 -0.15
N THR A 25 -18.45 -4.91 0.54
CA THR A 25 -18.00 -5.32 1.88
C THR A 25 -17.23 -6.62 1.73
N LEU A 26 -15.97 -6.62 2.18
CA LEU A 26 -15.17 -7.83 2.27
C LEU A 26 -15.63 -8.63 3.49
N VAL A 27 -16.00 -9.89 3.30
CA VAL A 27 -16.32 -10.82 4.39
C VAL A 27 -15.26 -11.90 4.51
N ASN A 28 -14.95 -12.56 3.39
CA ASN A 28 -13.94 -13.60 3.29
C ASN A 28 -12.99 -13.33 2.12
N SER A 29 -11.74 -13.80 2.21
CA SER A 29 -10.75 -13.79 1.13
C SER A 29 -9.81 -14.98 1.24
N ASN A 30 -9.34 -15.50 0.10
CA ASN A 30 -8.24 -16.46 0.06
C ASN A 30 -6.85 -15.78 0.13
N LEU A 31 -6.82 -14.45 0.13
CA LEU A 31 -5.62 -13.64 0.35
C LEU A 31 -5.59 -13.13 1.80
N PRO A 32 -4.40 -12.85 2.36
CA PRO A 32 -4.30 -12.14 3.63
C PRO A 32 -5.04 -10.80 3.59
N ILE A 33 -5.64 -10.42 4.72
CA ILE A 33 -6.40 -9.18 4.84
C ILE A 33 -5.62 -8.23 5.75
N VAL A 34 -5.24 -7.07 5.22
CA VAL A 34 -4.63 -5.98 5.97
C VAL A 34 -5.73 -5.02 6.40
N VAL A 35 -5.88 -4.83 7.71
CA VAL A 35 -6.85 -3.93 8.33
C VAL A 35 -6.11 -2.77 8.96
N ILE A 36 -6.38 -1.55 8.52
CA ILE A 36 -5.75 -0.34 9.04
C ILE A 36 -6.82 0.59 9.60
N ASN A 37 -6.58 1.13 10.79
CA ASN A 37 -7.42 2.14 11.41
C ASN A 37 -6.57 3.36 11.79
N THR A 38 -6.89 4.51 11.22
CA THR A 38 -6.23 5.80 11.51
C THR A 38 -6.96 6.61 12.58
N ASN A 39 -8.03 6.06 13.17
CA ASN A 39 -8.92 6.73 14.11
C ASN A 39 -9.47 8.06 13.57
N GLY A 40 -9.74 8.12 12.27
CA GLY A 40 -10.25 9.30 11.57
C GLY A 40 -9.18 10.31 11.15
N ALA A 41 -7.89 10.06 11.41
CA ALA A 41 -6.82 10.90 10.91
C ALA A 41 -6.73 10.83 9.37
N THR A 42 -6.52 11.98 8.75
CA THR A 42 -6.18 12.08 7.32
C THR A 42 -4.79 11.49 7.09
N ILE A 43 -4.60 10.85 5.94
CA ILE A 43 -3.30 10.29 5.53
C ILE A 43 -2.70 11.24 4.48
N PRO A 44 -1.80 12.16 4.86
CA PRO A 44 -1.09 13.01 3.91
C PRO A 44 0.07 12.24 3.25
N ASP A 45 0.82 12.92 2.38
CA ASP A 45 2.12 12.43 1.88
C ASP A 45 3.19 12.50 2.98
N GLU A 46 3.33 13.66 3.63
CA GLU A 46 4.14 13.86 4.83
C GLU A 46 3.46 14.93 5.70
N PRO A 47 3.56 14.88 7.03
CA PRO A 47 4.16 13.82 7.84
C PRO A 47 3.30 12.55 7.93
N LYS A 48 3.91 11.38 8.09
CA LYS A 48 3.18 10.12 8.35
C LYS A 48 2.17 10.25 9.49
N ALA A 49 0.94 9.80 9.25
CA ALA A 49 -0.14 9.76 10.22
C ALA A 49 -0.04 8.50 11.09
N ARG A 50 -0.43 8.60 12.35
CA ARG A 50 -0.49 7.47 13.27
C ARG A 50 -1.68 6.57 12.94
N ALA A 51 -1.43 5.25 12.92
CA ALA A 51 -2.48 4.26 12.71
C ALA A 51 -2.15 2.95 13.43
N HIS A 52 -3.15 2.07 13.47
CA HIS A 52 -3.01 0.69 13.93
C HIS A 52 -3.24 -0.25 12.76
N MET A 53 -2.42 -1.27 12.62
CA MET A 53 -2.51 -2.27 11.56
C MET A 53 -2.62 -3.68 12.14
N GLY A 54 -3.63 -4.41 11.68
CA GLY A 54 -3.76 -5.85 11.88
C GLY A 54 -3.67 -6.60 10.55
N ILE A 55 -3.07 -7.78 10.53
CA ILE A 55 -3.03 -8.66 9.36
C ILE A 55 -3.66 -9.99 9.71
N ILE A 56 -4.75 -10.33 9.01
CA ILE A 56 -5.43 -11.62 9.13
C ILE A 56 -4.83 -12.53 8.06
N SER A 57 -4.18 -13.62 8.48
CA SER A 57 -3.51 -14.55 7.58
C SER A 57 -3.47 -15.96 8.16
N ASN A 58 -4.50 -16.75 7.86
CA ASN A 58 -4.59 -18.14 8.26
C ASN A 58 -3.58 -19.00 7.48
N SER A 59 -2.68 -19.68 8.18
CA SER A 59 -1.71 -20.62 7.59
C SER A 59 -2.34 -21.93 7.08
N ASP A 60 -3.58 -22.22 7.51
CA ASP A 60 -4.20 -23.54 7.37
C ASP A 60 -4.92 -23.75 6.03
N GLY A 61 -4.77 -22.82 5.08
CA GLY A 61 -5.43 -22.88 3.77
C GLY A 61 -6.94 -22.66 3.78
N LYS A 62 -7.49 -22.22 4.92
CA LYS A 62 -8.89 -21.76 5.05
C LYS A 62 -8.98 -20.29 4.65
N ASP A 63 -10.14 -19.88 4.14
CA ASP A 63 -10.40 -18.47 3.84
C ASP A 63 -10.18 -17.59 5.08
N ASN A 64 -9.60 -16.42 4.87
CA ASN A 64 -9.47 -15.36 5.85
C ASN A 64 -10.81 -14.65 5.99
N ASN A 65 -11.32 -14.52 7.21
CA ASN A 65 -12.53 -13.76 7.50
C ASN A 65 -12.16 -12.40 8.08
N ILE A 66 -12.85 -11.32 7.69
CA ILE A 66 -12.58 -9.96 8.17
C ILE A 66 -12.70 -9.79 9.71
N HIS A 67 -13.41 -10.70 10.38
CA HIS A 67 -13.55 -10.75 11.84
C HIS A 67 -12.61 -11.77 12.49
N GLY A 68 -11.62 -12.29 11.76
CA GLY A 68 -10.61 -13.20 12.26
C GLY A 68 -9.55 -12.52 13.13
N SER A 69 -8.71 -13.34 13.76
CA SER A 69 -7.55 -12.92 14.55
C SER A 69 -6.45 -12.32 13.67
N PHE A 70 -5.71 -11.34 14.23
CA PHE A 70 -4.56 -10.71 13.59
C PHE A 70 -3.28 -11.53 13.74
N GLU A 71 -3.28 -12.74 13.17
CA GLU A 71 -2.16 -13.69 13.29
C GLU A 71 -0.94 -13.32 12.42
N GLY A 72 -1.13 -12.49 11.40
CA GLY A 72 -0.06 -12.07 10.48
C GLY A 72 0.77 -10.89 10.98
N TYR A 73 0.18 -10.02 11.83
CA TYR A 73 0.79 -8.87 12.51
C TYR A 73 -0.31 -8.13 13.27
N ASP A 74 0.03 -7.55 14.42
CA ASP A 74 -0.87 -6.68 15.19
C ASP A 74 -0.04 -5.59 15.89
N GLY A 75 -0.18 -4.33 15.50
CA GLY A 75 0.62 -3.26 16.09
C GLY A 75 0.46 -1.87 15.50
N ASN A 76 1.18 -0.91 16.09
CA ASN A 76 1.19 0.48 15.65
C ASN A 76 1.98 0.64 14.35
N ILE A 77 1.54 1.60 13.55
CA ILE A 77 2.23 2.01 12.32
C ILE A 77 2.16 3.53 12.13
N ALA A 78 3.12 4.07 11.40
CA ALA A 78 3.01 5.38 10.76
C ALA A 78 2.69 5.17 9.27
N ILE A 79 1.69 5.86 8.74
CA ILE A 79 1.17 5.69 7.37
C ILE A 79 1.14 7.01 6.61
N GLU A 80 1.51 6.96 5.34
CA GLU A 80 1.41 8.08 4.39
C GLU A 80 0.88 7.64 3.04
N VAL A 81 0.37 8.58 2.25
CA VAL A 81 0.09 8.39 0.83
C VAL A 81 1.39 8.53 0.05
N ARG A 82 1.85 7.46 -0.59
CA ARG A 82 3.13 7.48 -1.32
C ARG A 82 3.00 7.72 -2.83
N GLY A 83 4.12 8.13 -3.40
CA GLY A 83 4.32 8.31 -4.84
C GLY A 83 4.31 9.78 -5.23
N SER A 84 4.36 10.07 -6.53
CA SER A 84 4.31 11.46 -7.03
C SER A 84 3.01 11.65 -7.83
N SER A 85 3.05 11.48 -9.15
CA SER A 85 1.84 11.60 -9.98
C SER A 85 0.76 10.56 -9.66
N SER A 86 1.14 9.40 -9.10
CA SER A 86 0.19 8.36 -8.70
C SER A 86 -0.70 8.77 -7.53
N GLN A 87 -0.28 9.77 -6.73
CA GLN A 87 -1.11 10.31 -5.67
C GLN A 87 -2.39 10.97 -6.20
N MET A 88 -2.46 11.32 -7.48
CA MET A 88 -3.68 11.88 -8.09
C MET A 88 -4.72 10.80 -8.41
N PHE A 89 -4.37 9.51 -8.37
CA PHE A 89 -5.31 8.42 -8.65
C PHE A 89 -6.26 8.19 -7.48
N GLU A 90 -7.45 7.64 -7.77
CA GLU A 90 -8.45 7.33 -6.75
C GLU A 90 -7.93 6.28 -5.76
N LYS A 91 -7.33 5.20 -6.27
CA LYS A 91 -6.67 4.18 -5.46
C LYS A 91 -5.25 4.63 -5.11
N LYS A 92 -5.06 5.07 -3.87
CA LYS A 92 -3.75 5.49 -3.35
C LYS A 92 -2.86 4.29 -3.07
N SER A 93 -1.55 4.50 -3.16
CA SER A 93 -0.57 3.61 -2.53
C SER A 93 -0.15 4.21 -1.20
N TYR A 94 0.29 3.38 -0.25
CA TYR A 94 0.70 3.82 1.07
C TYR A 94 2.11 3.39 1.40
N GLY A 95 2.86 4.27 2.05
CA GLY A 95 4.09 3.94 2.79
C GLY A 95 3.75 3.65 4.24
N LEU A 96 4.38 2.63 4.81
CA LEU A 96 4.18 2.20 6.19
C LEU A 96 5.52 2.13 6.91
N GLU A 97 5.56 2.59 8.16
CA GLU A 97 6.61 2.30 9.13
C GLU A 97 6.01 1.59 10.32
N LEU A 98 6.57 0.46 10.71
CA LEU A 98 6.16 -0.26 11.92
C LEU A 98 6.70 0.45 13.16
N ARG A 99 5.85 0.58 14.18
CA ARG A 99 6.15 1.34 15.38
C ARG A 99 5.85 0.53 16.63
N ASP A 100 6.69 0.66 17.65
CA ASP A 100 6.43 0.09 18.97
C ASP A 100 5.41 0.92 19.77
N GLU A 101 5.21 0.59 21.04
CA GLU A 101 4.31 1.35 21.94
C GLU A 101 4.83 2.76 22.24
N ALA A 102 6.14 2.98 22.16
CA ALA A 102 6.80 4.27 22.36
C ALA A 102 6.90 5.11 21.07
N TRP A 103 6.36 4.61 19.95
CA TRP A 103 6.47 5.18 18.61
C TRP A 103 7.91 5.22 18.06
N ALA A 104 8.81 4.38 18.58
CA ALA A 104 10.10 4.13 17.96
C ALA A 104 9.94 3.15 16.78
N ASP A 105 10.91 3.15 15.86
CA ASP A 105 10.91 2.18 14.75
C ASP A 105 11.06 0.76 15.29
N MET A 106 10.35 -0.19 14.67
CA MET A 106 10.35 -1.59 15.08
C MET A 106 10.37 -2.51 13.86
N ASP A 107 11.41 -3.35 13.76
CA ASP A 107 11.45 -4.37 12.72
C ASP A 107 10.49 -5.53 13.05
N ALA A 108 9.68 -5.94 12.08
CA ALA A 108 8.92 -7.18 12.18
C ALA A 108 8.80 -7.87 10.81
N SER A 109 8.72 -9.20 10.83
CA SER A 109 8.47 -10.00 9.63
C SER A 109 6.98 -9.96 9.29
N LEU A 110 6.62 -9.52 8.09
CA LEU A 110 5.24 -9.57 7.59
C LEU A 110 5.09 -10.70 6.56
N LEU A 111 4.11 -11.59 6.77
CA LEU A 111 3.73 -12.65 5.81
C LEU A 111 4.91 -13.52 5.31
N GLY A 112 5.87 -13.80 6.21
CA GLY A 112 7.06 -14.62 5.93
C GLY A 112 8.15 -13.91 5.12
N MET A 113 8.06 -12.59 4.95
CA MET A 113 9.16 -11.78 4.42
C MET A 113 10.12 -11.38 5.56
N PRO A 114 11.43 -11.20 5.29
CA PRO A 114 12.39 -10.77 6.30
C PRO A 114 11.94 -9.56 7.12
N GLU A 115 12.36 -9.54 8.38
CA GLU A 115 12.10 -8.46 9.33
C GLU A 115 12.51 -7.11 8.74
N GLU A 116 11.68 -6.09 8.94
CA GLU A 116 11.97 -4.69 8.63
C GLU A 116 10.86 -3.76 9.14
N GLU A 117 11.18 -2.49 9.28
CA GLU A 117 10.25 -1.43 9.71
C GLU A 117 9.51 -0.79 8.54
N ASP A 118 10.14 -0.68 7.36
CA ASP A 118 9.61 0.04 6.20
C ASP A 118 8.92 -0.89 5.19
N TRP A 119 7.62 -0.66 4.98
CA TRP A 119 6.78 -1.43 4.06
C TRP A 119 5.97 -0.55 3.11
N ILE A 120 5.50 -1.16 2.04
CA ILE A 120 4.68 -0.49 1.04
C ILE A 120 3.39 -1.27 0.80
N LEU A 121 2.26 -0.59 0.83
CA LEU A 121 1.01 -1.05 0.24
C LEU A 121 0.84 -0.41 -1.13
N TYR A 122 1.21 -1.14 -2.17
CA TYR A 122 1.09 -0.68 -3.54
C TYR A 122 -0.31 -0.96 -4.10
N GLY A 123 -0.99 0.09 -4.53
CA GLY A 123 -2.26 0.04 -5.24
C GLY A 123 -2.04 0.19 -6.75
N PRO A 124 -1.93 -0.89 -7.54
CA PRO A 124 -1.65 -0.85 -8.99
C PRO A 124 -2.82 -0.29 -9.83
N TYR A 125 -3.14 1.00 -9.69
CA TYR A 125 -4.31 1.61 -10.36
C TYR A 125 -4.23 1.62 -11.89
N MET A 126 -3.04 1.97 -12.42
CA MET A 126 -2.81 2.05 -13.87
C MET A 126 -2.47 0.69 -14.48
N ASP A 127 -1.93 -0.23 -13.70
CA ASP A 127 -1.61 -1.58 -14.16
C ASP A 127 -2.88 -2.45 -14.19
N LYS A 128 -3.51 -2.54 -15.37
CA LYS A 128 -4.71 -3.36 -15.57
C LYS A 128 -4.52 -4.86 -15.34
N SER A 129 -3.29 -5.34 -15.33
CA SER A 129 -3.02 -6.74 -14.97
C SER A 129 -2.90 -6.93 -13.46
N LEU A 130 -2.52 -5.88 -12.71
CA LEU A 130 -2.12 -5.95 -11.30
C LEU A 130 -0.89 -6.85 -11.05
N LEU A 131 -0.21 -7.30 -12.11
CA LEU A 131 0.85 -8.30 -12.08
C LEU A 131 2.24 -7.75 -12.36
N ARG A 132 2.37 -6.59 -13.04
CA ARG A 132 3.65 -6.21 -13.67
C ARG A 132 4.80 -6.16 -12.68
N ASN A 133 4.64 -5.44 -11.56
CA ASN A 133 5.67 -5.35 -10.54
C ASN A 133 5.98 -6.70 -9.91
N VAL A 134 4.94 -7.46 -9.54
CA VAL A 134 5.11 -8.75 -8.88
C VAL A 134 5.82 -9.75 -9.78
N VAL A 135 5.46 -9.82 -11.06
CA VAL A 135 6.11 -10.69 -12.05
C VAL A 135 7.57 -10.27 -12.27
N THR A 136 7.83 -8.97 -12.44
CA THR A 136 9.20 -8.48 -12.63
C THR A 136 10.09 -8.81 -11.43
N PHE A 137 9.64 -8.51 -10.21
CA PHE A 137 10.44 -8.81 -9.01
C PHE A 137 10.60 -10.31 -8.77
N THR A 138 9.55 -11.10 -9.04
CA THR A 138 9.63 -12.57 -8.90
C THR A 138 10.62 -13.16 -9.91
N LEU A 139 10.62 -12.67 -11.15
CA LEU A 139 11.55 -13.13 -12.19
C LEU A 139 13.00 -12.80 -11.83
N ASP A 140 13.25 -11.57 -11.42
CA ASP A 140 14.58 -11.11 -11.01
C ASP A 140 15.12 -11.89 -9.79
N ALA A 141 14.26 -12.14 -8.79
CA ALA A 141 14.60 -13.02 -7.67
C ALA A 141 14.92 -14.46 -8.10
N THR A 142 14.19 -14.98 -9.11
CA THR A 142 14.44 -16.33 -9.66
C THR A 142 15.78 -16.43 -10.39
N LEU A 143 16.30 -15.30 -10.91
CA LEU A 143 17.64 -15.22 -11.50
C LEU A 143 18.76 -15.14 -10.46
N GLY A 144 18.43 -15.13 -9.16
CA GLY A 144 19.39 -15.09 -8.06
C GLY A 144 19.81 -13.68 -7.64
N HIS A 145 19.12 -12.65 -8.13
CA HIS A 145 19.33 -11.28 -7.68
C HIS A 145 18.47 -10.97 -6.45
N TYR A 146 18.90 -9.98 -5.66
CA TYR A 146 17.98 -9.39 -4.70
C TYR A 146 16.86 -8.68 -5.45
N SER A 147 15.62 -9.01 -5.11
CA SER A 147 14.44 -8.30 -5.58
C SER A 147 13.42 -8.13 -4.46
N PRO A 148 12.67 -7.01 -4.41
CA PRO A 148 11.65 -6.79 -3.39
C PRO A 148 10.63 -7.93 -3.34
N LYS A 149 10.49 -8.56 -2.18
CA LYS A 149 9.47 -9.57 -1.97
C LYS A 149 8.10 -8.91 -1.90
N CYS A 150 7.12 -9.60 -2.49
CA CYS A 150 5.74 -9.12 -2.63
C CYS A 150 4.75 -10.17 -2.15
N ARG A 151 3.62 -9.72 -1.61
CA ARG A 151 2.44 -10.53 -1.30
C ARG A 151 1.18 -9.78 -1.71
N TYR A 152 0.27 -10.47 -2.39
CA TYR A 152 -1.07 -9.93 -2.65
C TYR A 152 -1.89 -9.94 -1.35
N VAL A 153 -2.57 -8.84 -1.07
CA VAL A 153 -3.37 -8.66 0.14
C VAL A 153 -4.66 -7.90 -0.17
N GLU A 154 -5.71 -8.16 0.58
CA GLU A 154 -6.90 -7.31 0.58
C GLU A 154 -6.74 -6.19 1.62
N LEU A 155 -7.03 -4.94 1.24
CA LEU A 155 -6.93 -3.81 2.16
C LEU A 155 -8.31 -3.37 2.65
N VAL A 156 -8.47 -3.26 3.96
CA VAL A 156 -9.57 -2.56 4.62
C VAL A 156 -8.97 -1.39 5.41
N LEU A 157 -9.37 -0.17 5.07
CA LEU A 157 -8.87 1.06 5.70
C LEU A 157 -10.04 1.84 6.30
N ASN A 158 -10.01 2.10 7.60
CA ASN A 158 -11.09 2.75 8.36
C ASN A 158 -12.46 2.10 8.09
N ASN A 159 -12.50 0.76 8.18
CA ASN A 159 -13.69 -0.08 7.92
C ASN A 159 -14.21 -0.05 6.47
N GLU A 160 -13.52 0.61 5.55
CA GLU A 160 -13.84 0.61 4.13
C GLU A 160 -12.91 -0.31 3.35
N TYR A 161 -13.49 -1.21 2.57
CA TYR A 161 -12.71 -2.06 1.68
C TYR A 161 -12.13 -1.25 0.51
N LYS A 162 -10.80 -1.32 0.35
CA LYS A 162 -10.04 -0.60 -0.69
C LYS A 162 -9.62 -1.51 -1.86
N GLY A 163 -10.00 -2.79 -1.82
CA GLY A 163 -9.68 -3.78 -2.86
C GLY A 163 -8.32 -4.43 -2.69
N LEU A 164 -7.88 -5.10 -3.77
CA LEU A 164 -6.59 -5.78 -3.87
C LEU A 164 -5.41 -4.80 -3.86
N TYR A 165 -4.40 -5.10 -3.05
CA TYR A 165 -3.12 -4.40 -2.96
C TYR A 165 -1.97 -5.41 -3.05
N VAL A 166 -0.76 -4.87 -3.22
CA VAL A 166 0.49 -5.63 -3.08
C VAL A 166 1.24 -5.07 -1.88
N LEU A 167 1.37 -5.86 -0.83
CA LEU A 167 2.32 -5.60 0.24
C LEU A 167 3.72 -5.93 -0.29
N MET A 168 4.65 -4.99 -0.22
CA MET A 168 6.01 -5.18 -0.74
C MET A 168 7.08 -4.54 0.15
N GLU A 169 8.27 -5.12 0.11
CA GLU A 169 9.47 -4.56 0.73
C GLU A 169 9.79 -3.18 0.10
N LYS A 170 10.17 -2.20 0.93
CA LYS A 170 10.75 -0.94 0.43
C LYS A 170 12.20 -1.20 0.02
N VAL A 171 12.62 -0.74 -1.15
CA VAL A 171 14.04 -0.81 -1.52
C VAL A 171 14.82 0.11 -0.59
N LYS A 172 15.58 -0.48 0.33
CA LYS A 172 16.52 0.23 1.21
C LYS A 172 17.76 -0.63 1.45
N ARG A 173 18.77 0.01 2.02
CA ARG A 173 19.97 -0.68 2.47
C ARG A 173 19.64 -1.51 3.72
N ASP A 174 19.78 -2.81 3.62
CA ASP A 174 19.74 -3.75 4.73
C ASP A 174 20.40 -5.08 4.33
N LYS A 175 20.85 -5.88 5.30
CA LYS A 175 21.46 -7.21 5.09
C LYS A 175 20.56 -8.17 4.30
N ASN A 176 19.23 -8.06 4.47
CA ASN A 176 18.21 -8.87 3.80
C ASN A 176 17.58 -8.14 2.59
N ARG A 177 18.04 -6.92 2.29
CA ARG A 177 17.59 -6.11 1.16
C ARG A 177 18.75 -5.79 0.21
N VAL A 178 18.99 -4.51 -0.09
CA VAL A 178 20.18 -4.09 -0.84
C VAL A 178 21.37 -4.14 0.10
N ASN A 179 22.10 -5.25 0.10
CA ASN A 179 23.24 -5.47 0.97
C ASN A 179 24.47 -4.71 0.45
N ILE A 180 24.58 -3.45 0.87
CA ILE A 180 25.68 -2.55 0.56
C ILE A 180 26.23 -1.90 1.83
N ALA A 181 27.52 -1.56 1.82
CA ALA A 181 28.16 -0.88 2.94
C ALA A 181 27.58 0.52 3.18
N ARG A 182 27.56 0.95 4.44
CA ARG A 182 27.21 2.32 4.82
C ARG A 182 28.46 3.19 4.78
N LEU A 183 28.41 4.27 4.02
CA LEU A 183 29.42 5.33 4.09
C LEU A 183 29.21 6.17 5.34
N ARG A 184 30.28 6.36 6.11
CA ARG A 184 30.38 7.28 7.25
C ARG A 184 30.98 8.60 6.79
N MET A 185 30.83 9.63 7.61
CA MET A 185 31.39 10.95 7.30
C MET A 185 32.93 10.93 7.20
N GLU A 186 33.59 9.99 7.87
CA GLU A 186 35.05 9.79 7.80
C GLU A 186 35.53 9.02 6.55
N ASP A 187 34.64 8.38 5.79
CA ASP A 187 35.00 7.53 4.65
C ASP A 187 35.20 8.41 3.39
N THR A 188 36.24 9.25 3.39
CA THR A 188 36.48 10.27 2.34
C THR A 188 37.58 9.93 1.32
N GLU A 189 38.28 8.81 1.49
CA GLU A 189 39.38 8.41 0.60
C GLU A 189 39.59 6.88 0.59
N GLY A 190 40.34 6.39 -0.40
CA GLY A 190 40.70 4.97 -0.51
C GLY A 190 39.52 4.04 -0.79
N GLU A 191 39.65 2.79 -0.35
CA GLU A 191 38.62 1.75 -0.54
C GLU A 191 37.32 2.06 0.23
N GLU A 192 37.42 2.74 1.38
CA GLU A 192 36.25 3.10 2.20
C GLU A 192 35.28 4.03 1.44
N LEU A 193 35.79 4.95 0.60
CA LEU A 193 34.97 5.80 -0.27
C LEU A 193 34.27 5.02 -1.41
N THR A 194 34.79 3.83 -1.76
CA THR A 194 34.22 2.99 -2.83
C THR A 194 33.01 2.17 -2.38
N GLY A 195 32.46 2.43 -1.19
CA GLY A 195 31.27 1.79 -0.62
C GLY A 195 30.05 1.75 -1.56
N GLY A 196 28.94 1.17 -1.10
CA GLY A 196 27.80 0.99 -2.00
C GLY A 196 26.88 2.22 -2.07
N TYR A 197 26.41 2.49 -3.28
CA TYR A 197 25.55 3.63 -3.59
C TYR A 197 24.18 3.13 -4.08
N ILE A 198 23.10 3.79 -3.64
CA ILE A 198 21.77 3.67 -4.24
C ILE A 198 21.48 5.00 -4.91
N PHE A 199 21.30 4.99 -6.23
CA PHE A 199 20.92 6.17 -6.99
C PHE A 199 19.40 6.17 -7.19
N LYS A 200 18.76 7.26 -6.77
CA LYS A 200 17.35 7.54 -7.06
C LYS A 200 17.30 8.58 -8.19
N LEU A 201 16.74 8.20 -9.33
CA LEU A 201 16.39 9.14 -10.40
C LEU A 201 14.88 9.37 -10.35
N ASP A 202 14.46 10.48 -9.74
CA ASP A 202 13.04 10.76 -9.50
C ASP A 202 12.72 12.25 -9.69
N LYS A 203 11.43 12.58 -9.63
CA LYS A 203 10.94 13.95 -9.53
C LYS A 203 11.35 14.57 -8.19
N SER A 204 11.31 15.90 -8.09
CA SER A 204 11.61 16.63 -6.86
C SER A 204 10.57 16.46 -5.74
N THR A 205 9.57 15.60 -5.92
CA THR A 205 8.48 15.33 -4.97
C THR A 205 8.63 13.92 -4.41
N GLY A 206 8.89 13.79 -3.11
CA GLY A 206 8.99 12.53 -2.38
C GLY A 206 10.40 12.23 -1.86
N GLU A 207 10.50 11.90 -0.57
CA GLU A 207 11.76 11.44 0.02
C GLU A 207 12.12 10.02 -0.46
N GLY A 208 13.42 9.72 -0.54
CA GLY A 208 13.97 8.46 -1.08
C GLY A 208 13.91 7.33 -0.08
#